data_AF-A0A963H6E7-F1
#
_entry.id   AF-A0A963H6E7-F1
#
_cell.length_a   1.000
_cell.length_b   1.000
_cell.length_c   1.000
_cell.angle_alpha   90.00
_cell.angle_beta   90.00
_cell.angle_gamma   90.00
#
_symmetry.space_group_name_H-M   'P 1'
#
loop_
_entity.id
_entity.type
_entity.pdbx_description
1 polymer ?
#
loop_
_entity_poly.entity_id
_entity_poly.type
_entity_poly.pdbx_seq_one_letter_code
_entity_poly.pdbx_strand_id
1 'polypeptide(L)'
;LAGGVLNTWSRFAIPAFTPVLLNLSFIGMALFAAPWFDPPVLALAWAVFIGGALQLILQLRPLARIGMLPRFDLAPRDPGVRRILKLMAPALLGVSVSQVSLLINTIFASFLVSGSVSWLYYADRLMEFPAGLLGVALGTILLPSLAKYHADENPTQFSELLDWGLRLTLMLTLPAALALAVLAVPLIATLFNYGAFAASDVMQTRPALIAYSVGLTGMILVKVLAPGFYARQDIRTPVKIALISLAATQLMNLAFIGPLKHAGLALSIGLAACLNAALLYRGLRARAVFVPQPGWARFAFKIAIALAVLGAVMWFGKGPDAAWTLDHGWTRALRLGGIVLAGALAYFATLFALGFRPRDFSRRAA
;
A
#
# COMPACT_ATOMS: atom_id res chain seq x y z
N LEU A 1 -0.58 -19.91 -8.03
CA LEU A 1 0.07 -21.25 -7.91
C LEU A 1 1.12 -21.47 -9.00
N ALA A 2 0.77 -21.40 -10.29
CA ALA A 2 1.75 -21.52 -11.40
C ALA A 2 2.89 -20.49 -11.31
N GLY A 3 2.60 -19.23 -10.98
CA GLY A 3 3.64 -18.24 -10.69
C GLY A 3 4.58 -18.61 -9.53
N GLY A 4 4.11 -19.35 -8.52
CA GLY A 4 4.95 -19.85 -7.42
C GLY A 4 5.98 -20.89 -7.87
N VAL A 5 5.57 -21.81 -8.76
CA VAL A 5 6.48 -22.78 -9.39
C VAL A 5 7.50 -22.08 -10.29
N LEU A 6 7.09 -21.06 -11.05
CA LEU A 6 8.03 -20.28 -11.86
C LEU A 6 9.05 -19.52 -11.00
N ASN A 7 8.63 -19.01 -9.83
CA ASN A 7 9.53 -18.33 -8.90
C ASN A 7 10.59 -19.27 -8.31
N THR A 8 10.28 -20.54 -8.04
CA THR A 8 11.30 -21.51 -7.55
C THR A 8 12.34 -21.84 -8.61
N TRP A 9 11.98 -21.76 -9.89
CA TRP A 9 12.89 -21.87 -11.05
C TRP A 9 13.53 -20.54 -11.45
N SER A 10 13.56 -19.55 -10.54
CA SER A 10 14.16 -18.22 -10.75
C SER A 10 13.56 -17.41 -11.92
N ARG A 11 12.33 -17.71 -12.35
CA ARG A 11 11.60 -16.95 -13.37
C ARG A 11 10.61 -15.96 -12.75
N PHE A 12 11.12 -14.85 -12.23
CA PHE A 12 10.32 -13.84 -11.52
C PHE A 12 9.57 -12.86 -12.44
N ALA A 13 10.09 -12.60 -13.65
CA ALA A 13 9.55 -11.58 -14.56
C ALA A 13 8.15 -11.92 -15.10
N ILE A 14 7.91 -13.20 -15.43
CA ILE A 14 6.64 -13.63 -16.04
C ILE A 14 5.48 -13.55 -15.02
N PRO A 15 5.62 -14.08 -13.79
CA PRO A 15 4.59 -13.88 -12.76
C PRO A 15 4.36 -12.41 -12.43
N ALA A 16 5.42 -11.58 -12.40
CA ALA A 16 5.29 -10.15 -12.13
C ALA A 16 4.52 -9.37 -13.23
N PHE A 17 4.58 -9.80 -14.49
CA PHE A 17 3.86 -9.17 -15.60
C PHE A 17 2.37 -9.58 -15.66
N THR A 18 2.01 -10.69 -15.01
CA THR A 18 0.66 -11.28 -15.08
C THR A 18 -0.48 -10.30 -14.71
N PRO A 19 -0.37 -9.46 -13.66
CA PRO A 19 -1.41 -8.47 -13.33
C PRO A 19 -1.72 -7.46 -14.44
N VAL A 20 -0.76 -7.17 -15.33
CA VAL A 20 -0.96 -6.25 -16.46
C VAL A 20 -2.09 -6.74 -17.38
N LEU A 21 -2.19 -8.06 -17.60
CA LEU A 21 -3.23 -8.64 -18.46
C LEU A 21 -4.65 -8.41 -17.91
N LEU A 22 -4.81 -8.43 -16.59
CA LEU A 22 -6.10 -8.12 -15.96
C LEU A 22 -6.46 -6.64 -16.16
N ASN A 23 -5.49 -5.74 -15.99
CA ASN A 23 -5.69 -4.31 -16.23
C ASN A 23 -6.05 -4.02 -17.69
N LEU A 24 -5.35 -4.67 -18.65
CA LEU A 24 -5.66 -4.54 -20.08
C LEU A 24 -7.05 -5.09 -20.41
N SER A 25 -7.45 -6.20 -19.79
CA SER A 25 -8.80 -6.76 -19.93
C SER A 25 -9.86 -5.78 -19.42
N PHE A 26 -9.66 -5.18 -18.25
CA PHE A 26 -10.56 -4.14 -17.71
C PHE A 26 -10.68 -2.95 -18.66
N ILE A 27 -9.55 -2.41 -19.15
CA ILE A 27 -9.55 -1.26 -20.06
C ILE A 27 -10.24 -1.61 -21.38
N GLY A 28 -9.90 -2.75 -21.98
CA GLY A 28 -10.49 -3.19 -23.24
C GLY A 28 -12.00 -3.42 -23.13
N MET A 29 -12.45 -4.14 -22.10
CA MET A 29 -13.87 -4.41 -21.90
C MET A 29 -14.65 -3.13 -21.56
N ALA A 30 -14.09 -2.23 -20.74
CA ALA A 30 -14.74 -0.97 -20.41
C ALA A 30 -14.89 -0.05 -21.63
N LEU A 31 -13.89 0.01 -22.53
CA LEU A 31 -13.92 0.87 -23.70
C LEU A 31 -14.78 0.32 -24.84
N PHE A 32 -14.68 -0.98 -25.12
CA PHE A 32 -15.26 -1.56 -26.34
C PHE A 32 -16.51 -2.41 -26.08
N ALA A 33 -16.61 -3.05 -24.91
CA ALA A 33 -17.68 -4.02 -24.63
C ALA A 33 -18.78 -3.46 -23.73
N ALA A 34 -18.50 -2.43 -22.92
CA ALA A 34 -19.49 -1.85 -21.99
C ALA A 34 -20.83 -1.45 -22.65
N PRO A 35 -20.88 -0.87 -23.87
CA PRO A 35 -22.14 -0.55 -24.54
C PRO A 35 -22.97 -1.77 -24.97
N TRP A 36 -22.38 -2.97 -24.99
CA TRP A 36 -23.03 -4.20 -25.46
C TRP A 36 -23.66 -5.03 -24.34
N PHE A 37 -23.52 -4.60 -23.08
CA PHE A 37 -24.08 -5.28 -21.92
C PHE A 37 -25.14 -4.41 -21.23
N ASP A 38 -26.22 -5.02 -20.77
CA ASP A 38 -27.22 -4.42 -19.88
C ASP A 38 -27.46 -5.33 -18.67
N PRO A 39 -27.07 -4.93 -17.43
CA PRO A 39 -26.42 -3.67 -17.08
C PRO A 39 -24.92 -3.61 -17.50
N PRO A 40 -24.38 -2.42 -17.85
CA PRO A 40 -23.00 -2.26 -18.36
C PRO A 40 -21.90 -2.79 -17.43
N VAL A 41 -22.17 -2.86 -16.12
CA VAL A 41 -21.23 -3.41 -15.13
C VAL A 41 -20.88 -4.88 -15.39
N LEU A 42 -21.73 -5.63 -16.11
CA LEU A 42 -21.44 -7.01 -16.51
C LEU A 42 -20.20 -7.11 -17.42
N ALA A 43 -19.89 -6.07 -18.20
CA ALA A 43 -18.67 -6.03 -19.00
C ALA A 43 -17.41 -6.10 -18.11
N LEU A 44 -17.44 -5.44 -16.94
CA LEU A 44 -16.35 -5.48 -15.97
C LEU A 44 -16.24 -6.85 -15.28
N ALA A 45 -17.36 -7.52 -15.04
CA ALA A 45 -17.36 -8.89 -14.51
C ALA A 45 -16.72 -9.88 -15.50
N TRP A 46 -17.08 -9.78 -16.78
CA TRP A 46 -16.42 -10.55 -17.85
C TRP A 46 -14.95 -10.20 -18.01
N ALA A 47 -14.57 -8.93 -17.81
CA ALA A 47 -13.17 -8.50 -17.83
C ALA A 47 -12.32 -9.24 -16.80
N VAL A 48 -12.85 -9.48 -15.59
CA VAL A 48 -12.17 -10.28 -14.55
C VAL A 48 -11.96 -11.71 -15.02
N PHE A 49 -12.99 -12.34 -15.60
CA PHE A 49 -12.90 -13.71 -16.10
C PHE A 49 -11.89 -13.85 -17.24
N ILE A 50 -11.98 -13.00 -18.26
CA ILE A 50 -11.06 -12.97 -19.40
C ILE A 50 -9.64 -12.67 -18.93
N GLY A 51 -9.48 -11.69 -18.04
CA GLY A 51 -8.19 -11.36 -17.43
C GLY A 51 -7.57 -12.56 -16.73
N GLY A 52 -8.33 -13.24 -15.87
CA GLY A 52 -7.88 -14.46 -15.19
C GLY A 52 -7.49 -15.60 -16.14
N ALA A 53 -8.26 -15.80 -17.22
CA ALA A 53 -7.93 -16.77 -18.26
C ALA A 53 -6.62 -16.42 -18.98
N LEU A 54 -6.45 -15.15 -19.40
CA LEU A 54 -5.22 -14.66 -20.03
C LEU A 54 -4.01 -14.80 -19.10
N GLN A 55 -4.19 -14.51 -17.81
CA GLN A 55 -3.16 -14.67 -16.78
C GLN A 55 -2.68 -16.13 -16.69
N LEU A 56 -3.61 -17.10 -16.72
CA LEU A 56 -3.26 -18.52 -16.71
C LEU A 56 -2.57 -18.93 -18.00
N ILE A 57 -3.11 -18.56 -19.17
CA ILE A 57 -2.58 -18.91 -20.50
C ILE A 57 -1.13 -18.44 -20.66
N LEU A 58 -0.82 -17.21 -20.24
CA LEU A 58 0.54 -16.68 -20.27
C LEU A 58 1.52 -17.54 -19.46
N GLN A 59 1.08 -18.10 -18.33
CA GLN A 59 1.91 -18.90 -17.44
C GLN A 59 2.07 -20.35 -17.92
N LEU A 60 1.19 -20.88 -18.78
CA LEU A 60 1.25 -22.28 -19.26
C LEU A 60 2.49 -22.58 -20.11
N ARG A 61 2.81 -21.72 -21.09
CA ARG A 61 3.96 -21.96 -22.00
C ARG A 61 5.31 -22.00 -21.25
N PRO A 62 5.60 -21.07 -20.32
CA PRO A 62 6.78 -21.16 -19.46
C PRO A 62 6.80 -22.41 -18.59
N LEU A 63 5.65 -22.83 -18.04
CA LEU A 63 5.53 -24.07 -17.27
C LEU A 63 5.85 -25.32 -18.11
N ALA A 64 5.39 -25.35 -19.36
CA ALA A 64 5.66 -26.41 -20.32
C ALA A 64 7.16 -26.52 -20.62
N ARG A 65 7.84 -25.39 -20.82
CA ARG A 65 9.29 -25.36 -21.09
C ARG A 65 10.13 -25.92 -19.94
N ILE A 66 9.67 -25.81 -18.70
CA ILE A 66 10.35 -26.40 -17.53
C ILE A 66 9.85 -27.81 -17.20
N GLY A 67 8.96 -28.39 -18.02
CA GLY A 67 8.41 -29.74 -17.81
C GLY A 67 7.47 -29.86 -16.60
N MET A 68 7.04 -28.75 -16.00
CA MET A 68 6.23 -28.73 -14.76
C MET A 68 4.76 -28.41 -15.03
N LEU A 69 4.22 -28.80 -16.18
CA LEU A 69 2.78 -28.71 -16.42
C LEU A 69 2.04 -29.57 -15.39
N PRO A 70 1.00 -29.04 -14.71
CA PRO A 70 0.30 -29.79 -13.69
C PRO A 70 -0.42 -30.94 -14.39
N ARG A 71 -0.13 -32.16 -13.97
CA ARG A 71 -0.96 -33.32 -14.33
C ARG A 71 -2.07 -33.40 -13.30
N PHE A 72 -3.31 -33.51 -13.76
CA PHE A 72 -4.46 -33.69 -12.86
C PHE A 72 -4.40 -35.08 -12.25
N ASP A 73 -3.83 -35.18 -11.05
CA ASP A 73 -3.88 -36.38 -10.21
C ASP A 73 -4.51 -36.02 -8.87
N LEU A 74 -5.70 -36.57 -8.61
CA LEU A 74 -6.47 -36.32 -7.40
C LEU A 74 -6.10 -37.39 -6.36
N ALA A 75 -4.94 -37.21 -5.72
CA ALA A 75 -4.45 -38.06 -4.64
C ALA A 75 -4.55 -37.33 -3.27
N PRO A 76 -5.76 -37.14 -2.69
CA PRO A 76 -5.94 -36.37 -1.45
C PRO A 76 -5.26 -36.99 -0.21
N ARG A 77 -4.87 -38.27 -0.29
CA ARG A 77 -4.13 -38.98 0.77
C ARG A 77 -2.62 -38.85 0.65
N ASP A 78 -2.12 -38.20 -0.38
CA ASP A 78 -0.69 -38.00 -0.59
C ASP A 78 -0.04 -37.31 0.63
N PRO A 79 1.11 -37.82 1.13
CA PRO A 79 1.80 -37.22 2.27
C PRO A 79 2.17 -35.75 2.07
N GLY A 80 2.51 -35.35 0.83
CA GLY A 80 2.80 -33.99 0.43
C GLY A 80 1.57 -33.08 0.52
N VAL A 81 0.42 -33.53 0.04
CA VAL A 81 -0.87 -32.81 0.18
C VAL A 81 -1.20 -32.59 1.65
N ARG A 82 -1.10 -33.64 2.48
CA ARG A 82 -1.33 -33.53 3.93
C ARG A 82 -0.36 -32.57 4.61
N ARG A 83 0.91 -32.57 4.22
CA ARG A 83 1.92 -31.64 4.74
C ARG A 83 1.59 -30.19 4.38
N ILE A 84 1.23 -29.93 3.13
CA ILE A 84 0.84 -28.58 2.67
C ILE A 84 -0.41 -28.11 3.41
N LEU A 85 -1.44 -28.95 3.54
CA LEU A 85 -2.67 -28.60 4.27
C LEU A 85 -2.38 -28.26 5.75
N LYS A 86 -1.51 -29.02 6.43
CA LYS A 86 -1.08 -28.71 7.80
C LYS A 86 -0.37 -27.36 7.91
N LEU A 87 0.43 -26.97 6.91
CA LEU A 87 1.11 -25.67 6.86
C LEU A 87 0.17 -24.53 6.47
N MET A 88 -0.81 -24.80 5.60
CA MET A 88 -1.79 -23.80 5.16
C MET A 88 -2.82 -23.46 6.23
N ALA A 89 -3.23 -24.40 7.08
CA ALA A 89 -4.22 -24.15 8.13
C ALA A 89 -3.90 -22.91 9.00
N PRO A 90 -2.70 -22.78 9.61
CA PRO A 90 -2.37 -21.58 10.39
C PRO A 90 -2.18 -20.33 9.52
N ALA A 91 -1.68 -20.46 8.30
CA ALA A 91 -1.53 -19.34 7.37
C ALA A 91 -2.89 -18.77 6.93
N LEU A 92 -3.86 -19.65 6.66
CA LEU A 92 -5.24 -19.32 6.33
C LEU A 92 -5.89 -18.54 7.46
N LEU A 93 -5.72 -18.97 8.73
CA LEU A 93 -6.22 -18.20 9.86
C LEU A 93 -5.64 -16.77 9.89
N GLY A 94 -4.34 -16.62 9.64
CA GLY A 94 -3.70 -15.30 9.58
C GLY A 94 -4.22 -14.41 8.44
N VAL A 95 -4.43 -14.98 7.24
CA VAL A 95 -4.95 -14.24 6.09
C VAL A 95 -6.44 -13.93 6.25
N SER A 96 -7.24 -14.87 6.75
CA SER A 96 -8.68 -14.72 6.97
C SER A 96 -9.00 -13.56 7.91
N VAL A 97 -8.16 -13.31 8.92
CA VAL A 97 -8.29 -12.16 9.82
C VAL A 97 -8.37 -10.85 9.01
N SER A 98 -7.43 -10.61 8.08
CA SER A 98 -7.47 -9.41 7.23
C SER A 98 -8.72 -9.35 6.33
N GLN A 99 -9.16 -10.48 5.78
CA GLN A 99 -10.34 -10.57 4.92
C GLN A 99 -11.64 -10.31 5.70
N VAL A 100 -11.73 -10.81 6.92
CA VAL A 100 -12.86 -10.55 7.82
C VAL A 100 -12.96 -9.05 8.12
N SER A 101 -11.85 -8.35 8.36
CA SER A 101 -11.90 -6.89 8.54
C SER A 101 -12.38 -6.16 7.30
N LEU A 102 -11.93 -6.56 6.10
CA LEU A 102 -12.40 -5.92 4.86
C LEU A 102 -13.89 -6.16 4.64
N LEU A 103 -14.37 -7.36 4.91
CA LEU A 103 -15.77 -7.71 4.83
C LEU A 103 -16.61 -6.90 5.83
N ILE A 104 -16.19 -6.80 7.09
CA ILE A 104 -16.88 -5.99 8.10
C ILE A 104 -16.90 -4.51 7.70
N ASN A 105 -15.78 -3.96 7.21
CA ASN A 105 -15.73 -2.58 6.71
C ASN A 105 -16.70 -2.36 5.55
N THR A 106 -16.83 -3.34 4.65
CA THR A 106 -17.75 -3.30 3.52
C THR A 106 -19.20 -3.32 3.99
N ILE A 107 -19.52 -4.13 5.01
CA ILE A 107 -20.85 -4.14 5.64
C ILE A 107 -21.18 -2.78 6.27
N PHE A 108 -20.23 -2.19 7.01
CA PHE A 108 -20.44 -0.83 7.55
C PHE A 108 -20.65 0.20 6.44
N ALA A 109 -19.88 0.11 5.35
CA ALA A 109 -20.01 1.01 4.21
C ALA A 109 -21.32 0.80 3.44
N SER A 110 -21.90 -0.41 3.42
CA SER A 110 -23.18 -0.68 2.75
C SER A 110 -24.39 -0.13 3.51
N PHE A 111 -24.25 0.18 4.81
CA PHE A 111 -25.26 0.91 5.58
C PHE A 111 -25.21 2.44 5.38
N LEU A 112 -24.19 2.95 4.68
CA LEU A 112 -24.06 4.36 4.37
C LEU A 112 -24.74 4.68 3.02
N VAL A 113 -24.76 5.97 2.67
CA VAL A 113 -25.37 6.45 1.42
C VAL A 113 -24.74 5.73 0.21
N SER A 114 -25.57 5.42 -0.80
CA SER A 114 -25.10 4.87 -2.07
C SER A 114 -23.92 5.68 -2.62
N GLY A 115 -22.89 4.98 -3.11
CA GLY A 115 -21.61 5.58 -3.53
C GLY A 115 -20.52 5.59 -2.45
N SER A 116 -20.84 5.42 -1.16
CA SER A 116 -19.83 5.41 -0.08
C SER A 116 -18.74 4.35 -0.29
N VAL A 117 -19.12 3.15 -0.74
CA VAL A 117 -18.16 2.08 -1.07
C VAL A 117 -17.25 2.49 -2.23
N SER A 118 -17.81 3.14 -3.26
CA SER A 118 -17.07 3.61 -4.43
C SER A 118 -16.10 4.74 -4.06
N TRP A 119 -16.51 5.72 -3.26
CA TRP A 119 -15.63 6.79 -2.78
C TRP A 119 -14.46 6.24 -1.96
N LEU A 120 -14.73 5.28 -1.07
CA LEU A 120 -13.67 4.57 -0.33
C LEU A 120 -12.72 3.84 -1.27
N TYR A 121 -13.25 3.12 -2.25
CA TYR A 121 -12.46 2.38 -3.24
C TYR A 121 -11.55 3.32 -4.06
N TYR A 122 -12.06 4.44 -4.57
CA TYR A 122 -11.24 5.40 -5.34
C TYR A 122 -10.16 6.06 -4.49
N ALA A 123 -10.46 6.39 -3.23
CA ALA A 123 -9.47 6.93 -2.30
C ALA A 123 -8.37 5.90 -1.96
N ASP A 124 -8.75 4.64 -1.73
CA ASP A 124 -7.83 3.54 -1.43
C ASP A 124 -6.87 3.27 -2.61
N ARG A 125 -7.37 3.29 -3.86
CA ARG A 125 -6.53 3.15 -5.07
C ARG A 125 -5.42 4.21 -5.15
N LEU A 126 -5.71 5.45 -4.78
CA LEU A 126 -4.69 6.52 -4.76
C LEU A 126 -3.62 6.26 -3.68
N MET A 127 -4.01 5.72 -2.53
CA MET A 127 -3.09 5.37 -1.45
C MET A 127 -2.24 4.14 -1.78
N GLU A 128 -2.78 3.17 -2.53
CA GLU A 128 -2.03 1.98 -2.96
C GLU A 128 -0.81 2.33 -3.82
N PHE A 129 -0.84 3.45 -4.57
CA PHE A 129 0.28 3.83 -5.42
C PHE A 129 1.56 4.12 -4.59
N PRO A 130 1.57 5.06 -3.61
CA PRO A 130 2.74 5.26 -2.76
C PRO A 130 3.05 4.05 -1.87
N ALA A 131 2.03 3.39 -1.32
CA ALA A 131 2.21 2.23 -0.44
C ALA A 131 2.83 1.01 -1.16
N GLY A 132 2.50 0.84 -2.44
CA GLY A 132 3.07 -0.17 -3.32
C GLY A 132 4.52 0.17 -3.67
N LEU A 133 4.76 1.35 -4.24
CA LEU A 133 6.09 1.78 -4.69
C LEU A 133 7.11 1.77 -3.55
N LEU A 134 6.83 2.46 -2.45
CA LEU A 134 7.75 2.59 -1.32
C LEU A 134 7.84 1.28 -0.52
N GLY A 135 6.72 0.61 -0.33
CA GLY A 135 6.66 -0.63 0.44
C GLY A 135 7.43 -1.78 -0.21
N VAL A 136 7.33 -1.93 -1.54
CA VAL A 136 8.08 -2.95 -2.27
C VAL A 136 9.56 -2.59 -2.31
N ALA A 137 9.91 -1.34 -2.62
CA ALA A 137 11.31 -0.91 -2.69
C ALA A 137 12.05 -1.09 -1.35
N LEU A 138 11.42 -0.74 -0.23
CA LEU A 138 12.03 -0.92 1.10
C LEU A 138 12.06 -2.39 1.51
N GLY A 139 10.98 -3.14 1.25
CA GLY A 139 10.88 -4.55 1.63
C GLY A 139 11.93 -5.43 0.93
N THR A 140 12.22 -5.18 -0.34
CA THR A 140 13.23 -5.95 -1.11
C THR A 140 14.65 -5.70 -0.64
N ILE A 141 14.97 -4.50 -0.18
CA ILE A 141 16.32 -4.14 0.31
C ILE A 141 16.54 -4.61 1.75
N LEU A 142 15.52 -4.46 2.61
CA LEU A 142 15.66 -4.69 4.04
C LEU A 142 15.62 -6.17 4.41
N LEU A 143 14.68 -6.96 3.87
CA LEU A 143 14.48 -8.34 4.33
C LEU A 143 15.71 -9.24 4.15
N PRO A 144 16.36 -9.32 2.97
CA PRO A 144 17.54 -10.17 2.79
C PRO A 144 18.70 -9.74 3.70
N SER A 145 18.92 -8.42 3.81
CA SER A 145 19.99 -7.84 4.61
C SER A 145 19.78 -8.08 6.11
N LEU A 146 18.54 -7.92 6.62
CA LEU A 146 18.18 -8.22 8.01
C LEU A 146 18.33 -9.72 8.33
N ALA A 147 17.94 -10.60 7.41
CA ALA A 147 18.12 -12.04 7.58
C ALA A 147 19.60 -12.43 7.64
N LYS A 148 20.44 -11.84 6.78
CA LYS A 148 21.90 -12.02 6.78
C LYS A 148 22.52 -11.57 8.10
N TYR A 149 22.27 -10.34 8.55
CA TYR A 149 22.82 -9.84 9.82
C TYR A 149 22.34 -10.61 11.05
N HIS A 150 21.13 -11.19 10.99
CA HIS A 150 20.66 -12.07 12.04
C HIS A 150 21.39 -13.42 12.03
N ALA A 151 21.61 -14.01 10.86
CA ALA A 151 22.36 -15.26 10.71
C ALA A 151 23.85 -15.11 11.08
N ASP A 152 24.44 -13.95 10.79
CA ASP A 152 25.81 -13.59 11.16
C ASP A 152 25.95 -13.15 12.63
N GLU A 153 24.89 -13.28 13.43
CA GLU A 153 24.83 -12.89 14.85
C GLU A 153 25.32 -11.46 15.13
N ASN A 154 25.03 -10.51 14.22
CA ASN A 154 25.48 -9.12 14.31
C ASN A 154 24.33 -8.15 14.68
N PRO A 155 23.97 -8.04 15.97
CA PRO A 155 22.83 -7.23 16.42
C PRO A 155 23.02 -5.73 16.18
N THR A 156 24.27 -5.24 16.16
CA THR A 156 24.58 -3.83 15.93
C THR A 156 24.22 -3.43 14.50
N GLN A 157 24.69 -4.18 13.50
CA GLN A 157 24.37 -3.91 12.10
C GLN A 157 22.90 -4.12 11.80
N PHE A 158 22.25 -5.10 12.45
CA PHE A 158 20.81 -5.29 12.38
C PHE A 158 20.04 -4.03 12.86
N SER A 159 20.41 -3.51 14.03
CA SER A 159 19.76 -2.33 14.62
C SER A 159 20.00 -1.07 13.79
N GLU A 160 21.22 -0.87 13.28
CA GLU A 160 21.55 0.23 12.38
C GLU A 160 20.78 0.18 11.07
N LEU A 161 20.67 -1.01 10.45
CA LEU A 161 19.93 -1.18 9.21
C LEU A 161 18.44 -0.86 9.42
N LEU A 162 17.88 -1.28 10.55
CA LEU A 162 16.50 -0.96 10.90
C LEU A 162 16.31 0.53 11.19
N ASP A 163 17.25 1.19 11.90
CA ASP A 163 17.21 2.64 12.16
C ASP A 163 17.23 3.43 10.85
N TRP A 164 18.14 3.06 9.95
CA TRP A 164 18.23 3.61 8.60
C TRP A 164 16.93 3.42 7.82
N GLY A 165 16.37 2.19 7.84
CA GLY A 165 15.11 1.87 7.17
C GLY A 165 13.95 2.70 7.71
N LEU A 166 13.86 2.92 9.02
CA LEU A 166 12.84 3.75 9.65
C LEU A 166 12.98 5.23 9.27
N ARG A 167 14.20 5.78 9.27
CA ARG A 167 14.45 7.17 8.84
C ARG A 167 14.11 7.36 7.37
N LEU A 168 14.57 6.46 6.50
CA LEU A 168 14.26 6.52 5.07
C LEU A 168 12.76 6.42 4.82
N THR A 169 12.07 5.55 5.56
CA THR A 169 10.60 5.43 5.50
C THR A 169 9.96 6.77 5.83
N LEU A 170 10.21 7.33 7.01
CA LEU A 170 9.58 8.60 7.42
C LEU A 170 9.90 9.75 6.48
N MET A 171 11.13 9.80 5.95
CA MET A 171 11.55 10.81 4.97
C MET A 171 10.76 10.71 3.66
N LEU A 172 10.35 9.51 3.23
CA LEU A 172 9.62 9.34 1.97
C LEU A 172 8.09 9.32 2.16
N THR A 173 7.60 8.81 3.29
CA THR A 173 6.17 8.59 3.50
C THR A 173 5.45 9.81 4.05
N LEU A 174 6.07 10.59 4.93
CA LEU A 174 5.48 11.82 5.44
C LEU A 174 5.20 12.86 4.35
N PRO A 175 6.13 13.18 3.42
CA PRO A 175 5.81 14.12 2.34
C PRO A 175 4.75 13.55 1.39
N ALA A 176 4.76 12.24 1.12
CA ALA A 176 3.72 11.60 0.32
C ALA A 176 2.34 11.67 0.98
N ALA A 177 2.25 11.41 2.29
CA ALA A 177 1.01 11.53 3.06
C ALA A 177 0.49 12.96 3.05
N LEU A 178 1.37 13.95 3.28
CA LEU A 178 1.02 15.37 3.23
C LEU A 178 0.54 15.78 1.83
N ALA A 179 1.22 15.32 0.78
CA ALA A 179 0.84 15.60 -0.61
C ALA A 179 -0.54 15.03 -0.94
N LEU A 180 -0.82 13.78 -0.57
CA LEU A 180 -2.14 13.17 -0.75
C LEU A 180 -3.24 13.94 -0.01
N ALA A 181 -2.96 14.42 1.21
CA ALA A 181 -3.92 15.17 2.01
C ALA A 181 -4.20 16.57 1.42
N VAL A 182 -3.14 17.32 1.10
CA VAL A 182 -3.25 18.72 0.61
C VAL A 182 -3.79 18.77 -0.81
N LEU A 183 -3.35 17.84 -1.67
CA LEU A 183 -3.75 17.76 -3.07
C LEU A 183 -4.91 16.78 -3.30
N ALA A 184 -5.68 16.43 -2.27
CA ALA A 184 -6.76 15.45 -2.38
C ALA A 184 -7.76 15.80 -3.50
N VAL A 185 -8.29 17.02 -3.50
CA VAL A 185 -9.23 17.48 -4.55
C VAL A 185 -8.55 17.52 -5.93
N PRO A 186 -7.38 18.16 -6.12
CA PRO A 186 -6.66 18.12 -7.39
C PRO A 186 -6.41 16.70 -7.93
N LEU A 187 -5.99 15.76 -7.08
CA LEU A 187 -5.72 14.37 -7.46
C LEU A 187 -6.99 13.66 -7.93
N ILE A 188 -8.05 13.72 -7.13
CA ILE A 188 -9.32 13.06 -7.45
C ILE A 188 -9.96 13.70 -8.69
N ALA A 189 -9.95 15.03 -8.79
CA ALA A 189 -10.54 15.74 -9.93
C ALA A 189 -9.75 15.56 -11.24
N THR A 190 -8.44 15.39 -11.16
CA THR A 190 -7.62 15.17 -12.36
C THR A 190 -7.76 13.73 -12.87
N LEU A 191 -7.91 12.76 -11.97
CA LEU A 191 -7.88 11.34 -12.32
C LEU A 191 -9.27 10.73 -12.53
N PHE A 192 -10.29 11.21 -11.82
CA PHE A 192 -11.59 10.55 -11.77
C PHE A 192 -12.77 11.42 -12.22
N ASN A 193 -12.69 12.75 -12.15
CA ASN A 193 -13.81 13.66 -12.50
C ASN A 193 -14.01 13.76 -14.02
N TYR A 194 -14.56 12.69 -14.59
CA TYR A 194 -14.90 12.53 -16.00
C TYR A 194 -16.27 11.84 -16.13
N GLY A 195 -17.05 12.25 -17.14
CA GLY A 195 -18.32 11.60 -17.51
C GLY A 195 -19.32 11.58 -16.35
N ALA A 196 -19.62 10.38 -15.85
CA ALA A 196 -20.61 10.14 -14.79
C ALA A 196 -20.12 10.48 -13.37
N PHE A 197 -18.81 10.72 -13.19
CA PHE A 197 -18.26 11.09 -11.88
C PHE A 197 -18.38 12.61 -11.71
N ALA A 198 -19.25 13.05 -10.80
CA ALA A 198 -19.56 14.46 -10.63
C ALA A 198 -18.62 15.17 -9.65
N ALA A 199 -18.65 16.51 -9.64
CA ALA A 199 -17.93 17.31 -8.66
C ALA A 199 -18.33 16.99 -7.20
N SER A 200 -19.59 16.56 -6.97
CA SER A 200 -20.03 16.07 -5.67
C SER A 200 -19.28 14.82 -5.23
N ASP A 201 -19.01 13.88 -6.14
CA ASP A 201 -18.26 12.65 -5.84
C ASP A 201 -16.81 12.95 -5.50
N VAL A 202 -16.21 13.97 -6.14
CA VAL A 202 -14.88 14.47 -5.79
C VAL A 202 -14.85 14.93 -4.32
N MET A 203 -15.83 15.73 -3.94
CA MET A 203 -15.93 16.28 -2.58
C MET A 203 -16.23 15.21 -1.53
N GLN A 204 -16.99 14.18 -1.88
CA GLN A 204 -17.26 13.04 -1.01
C GLN A 204 -16.07 12.08 -0.89
N THR A 205 -15.25 11.96 -1.94
CA THR A 205 -14.03 11.13 -1.94
C THR A 205 -12.87 11.81 -1.19
N ARG A 206 -12.79 13.14 -1.22
CA ARG A 206 -11.77 13.94 -0.50
C ARG A 206 -11.56 13.54 0.96
N PRO A 207 -12.57 13.52 1.85
CA PRO A 207 -12.36 13.22 3.26
C PRO A 207 -11.87 11.79 3.49
N ALA A 208 -12.27 10.82 2.63
CA ALA A 208 -11.75 9.46 2.68
C ALA A 208 -10.25 9.42 2.33
N LEU A 209 -9.81 10.14 1.29
CA LEU A 209 -8.40 10.22 0.92
C LEU A 209 -7.55 10.89 2.01
N ILE A 210 -8.04 11.99 2.60
CA ILE A 210 -7.37 12.65 3.73
C ILE A 210 -7.26 11.68 4.91
N ALA A 211 -8.33 10.94 5.23
CA ALA A 211 -8.31 9.96 6.30
C ALA A 211 -7.31 8.81 6.05
N TYR A 212 -7.24 8.28 4.83
CA TYR A 212 -6.24 7.28 4.44
C TYR A 212 -4.80 7.80 4.50
N SER A 213 -4.58 9.08 4.16
CA SER A 213 -3.25 9.69 4.16
C SER A 213 -2.56 9.62 5.52
N VAL A 214 -3.34 9.73 6.61
CA VAL A 214 -2.85 9.58 7.99
C VAL A 214 -2.25 8.19 8.22
N GLY A 215 -2.84 7.17 7.58
CA GLY A 215 -2.43 5.77 7.67
C GLY A 215 -1.24 5.38 6.81
N LEU A 216 -0.93 6.13 5.75
CA LEU A 216 0.10 5.78 4.78
C LEU A 216 1.44 5.47 5.44
N THR A 217 1.84 6.34 6.37
CA THR A 217 3.09 6.19 7.13
C THR A 217 3.09 4.91 7.95
N GLY A 218 2.00 4.61 8.65
CA GLY A 218 1.85 3.37 9.43
C GLY A 218 1.91 2.12 8.55
N MET A 219 1.22 2.11 7.41
CA MET A 219 1.19 0.96 6.50
C MET A 219 2.57 0.60 5.96
N ILE A 220 3.37 1.61 5.61
CA ILE A 220 4.72 1.38 5.09
C ILE A 220 5.68 1.04 6.24
N LEU A 221 5.54 1.64 7.42
CA LEU A 221 6.30 1.26 8.60
C LEU A 221 6.09 -0.20 9.00
N VAL A 222 4.88 -0.74 8.88
CA VAL A 222 4.62 -2.18 9.10
C VAL A 222 5.45 -3.03 8.14
N LYS A 223 5.58 -2.64 6.85
CA LYS A 223 6.40 -3.36 5.86
C LYS A 223 7.90 -3.31 6.17
N VAL A 224 8.36 -2.32 6.94
CA VAL A 224 9.77 -2.20 7.39
C VAL A 224 10.01 -2.94 8.70
N LEU A 225 9.08 -2.86 9.65
CA LEU A 225 9.21 -3.46 10.98
C LEU A 225 8.93 -4.96 11.00
N ALA A 226 7.98 -5.45 10.18
CA ALA A 226 7.61 -6.87 10.15
C ALA A 226 8.76 -7.80 9.72
N PRO A 227 9.57 -7.47 8.69
CA PRO A 227 10.80 -8.19 8.38
C PRO A 227 11.75 -8.37 9.58
N GLY A 228 11.79 -7.42 10.51
CA GLY A 228 12.62 -7.52 11.71
C GLY A 228 12.23 -8.68 12.64
N PHE A 229 10.97 -9.10 12.62
CA PHE A 229 10.50 -10.30 13.33
C PHE A 229 10.67 -11.56 12.48
N TYR A 230 10.35 -11.49 11.19
CA TYR A 230 10.44 -12.63 10.28
C TYR A 230 11.86 -13.11 10.04
N ALA A 231 12.83 -12.20 9.93
CA ALA A 231 14.26 -12.51 9.87
C ALA A 231 14.72 -13.35 11.08
N ARG A 232 14.04 -13.20 12.22
CA ARG A 232 14.29 -13.91 13.48
C ARG A 232 13.37 -15.11 13.71
N GLN A 233 12.69 -15.56 12.65
CA GLN A 233 11.72 -16.66 12.69
C GLN A 233 10.55 -16.45 13.66
N ASP A 234 10.29 -15.22 14.12
CA ASP A 234 9.15 -14.90 14.98
C ASP A 234 7.95 -14.45 14.13
N ILE A 235 7.11 -15.41 13.78
CA ILE A 235 5.87 -15.16 13.04
C ILE A 235 4.70 -14.86 14.01
N ARG A 236 4.78 -15.34 15.26
CA ARG A 236 3.67 -15.28 16.20
C ARG A 236 3.40 -13.87 16.71
N THR A 237 4.46 -13.09 16.95
CA THR A 237 4.31 -11.73 17.49
C THR A 237 3.63 -10.78 16.50
N PRO A 238 4.03 -10.70 15.22
CA PRO A 238 3.32 -9.90 14.22
C PRO A 238 1.84 -10.30 14.07
N VAL A 239 1.53 -11.61 14.11
CA VAL A 239 0.14 -12.09 14.02
C VAL A 239 -0.71 -11.61 15.21
N LYS A 240 -0.18 -11.70 16.45
CA LYS A 240 -0.88 -11.20 17.64
C LYS A 240 -1.12 -9.69 17.56
N ILE A 241 -0.13 -8.92 17.09
CA ILE A 241 -0.26 -7.47 16.93
C ILE A 241 -1.29 -7.12 15.83
N ALA A 242 -1.30 -7.89 14.73
CA ALA A 242 -2.30 -7.72 13.68
C ALA A 242 -3.73 -7.98 14.18
N LEU A 243 -3.93 -9.00 15.03
CA LEU A 243 -5.22 -9.27 15.69
C LEU A 243 -5.66 -8.13 16.61
N ILE A 244 -4.75 -7.58 17.41
CA ILE A 244 -5.02 -6.42 18.27
C ILE A 244 -5.41 -5.21 17.41
N SER A 245 -4.65 -4.96 16.34
CA SER A 245 -4.90 -3.85 15.43
C SER A 245 -6.25 -4.00 14.74
N LEU A 246 -6.61 -5.22 14.33
CA LEU A 246 -7.91 -5.53 13.74
C LEU A 246 -9.07 -5.27 14.71
N ALA A 247 -8.96 -5.75 15.96
CA ALA A 247 -9.96 -5.48 16.98
C ALA A 247 -10.11 -3.96 17.21
N ALA A 248 -8.98 -3.24 17.28
CA ALA A 248 -8.97 -1.79 17.41
C ALA A 248 -9.62 -1.10 16.19
N THR A 249 -9.39 -1.58 14.96
CA THR A 249 -10.08 -1.10 13.75
C THR A 249 -11.59 -1.21 13.90
N GLN A 250 -12.09 -2.36 14.36
CA GLN A 250 -13.54 -2.56 14.50
C GLN A 250 -14.16 -1.66 15.57
N LEU A 251 -13.46 -1.45 16.69
CA LEU A 251 -13.89 -0.49 17.72
C LEU A 251 -13.89 0.96 17.19
N MET A 252 -12.84 1.33 16.44
CA MET A 252 -12.77 2.64 15.79
C MET A 252 -13.85 2.83 14.72
N ASN A 253 -14.19 1.80 13.94
CA ASN A 253 -15.29 1.84 12.98
C ASN A 253 -16.59 2.21 13.68
N LEU A 254 -16.92 1.53 14.78
CA LEU A 254 -18.12 1.81 15.58
C LEU A 254 -18.12 3.25 16.13
N ALA A 255 -16.97 3.74 16.59
CA ALA A 255 -16.85 5.10 17.12
C ALA A 255 -16.92 6.19 16.04
N PHE A 256 -16.34 5.96 14.86
CA PHE A 256 -16.20 6.98 13.81
C PHE A 256 -17.29 6.97 12.76
N ILE A 257 -18.05 5.87 12.60
CA ILE A 257 -19.10 5.80 11.58
C ILE A 257 -20.21 6.83 11.79
N GLY A 258 -20.53 7.17 13.05
CA GLY A 258 -21.50 8.21 13.39
C GLY A 258 -21.04 9.61 12.93
N PRO A 259 -19.94 10.16 13.49
CA PRO A 259 -19.52 11.53 13.21
C PRO A 259 -18.87 11.72 11.84
N LEU A 260 -18.11 10.73 11.34
CA LEU A 260 -17.25 10.85 10.15
C LEU A 260 -17.75 10.03 8.95
N LYS A 261 -18.84 9.26 9.11
CA LYS A 261 -19.41 8.38 8.07
C LYS A 261 -18.34 7.51 7.39
N HIS A 262 -18.27 7.51 6.06
CA HIS A 262 -17.33 6.69 5.30
C HIS A 262 -15.88 7.12 5.53
N ALA A 263 -15.61 8.42 5.74
CA ALA A 263 -14.27 8.88 6.08
C ALA A 263 -13.79 8.32 7.43
N GLY A 264 -14.71 8.01 8.35
CA GLY A 264 -14.42 7.32 9.61
C GLY A 264 -13.86 5.92 9.40
N LEU A 265 -14.39 5.19 8.42
CA LEU A 265 -13.91 3.84 8.04
C LEU A 265 -12.53 3.89 7.39
N ALA A 266 -12.22 4.94 6.62
CA ALA A 266 -10.87 5.15 6.09
C ALA A 266 -9.88 5.51 7.22
N LEU A 267 -10.31 6.36 8.16
CA LEU A 267 -9.47 6.82 9.26
C LEU A 267 -9.14 5.68 10.23
N SER A 268 -10.10 4.81 10.53
CA SER A 268 -9.89 3.64 11.39
C SER A 268 -8.84 2.69 10.81
N ILE A 269 -8.87 2.42 9.50
CA ILE A 269 -7.85 1.62 8.81
C ILE A 269 -6.48 2.28 8.96
N GLY A 270 -6.41 3.60 8.73
CA GLY A 270 -5.15 4.33 8.81
C GLY A 270 -4.56 4.37 10.22
N LEU A 271 -5.38 4.67 11.24
CA LEU A 271 -4.97 4.67 12.63
C LEU A 271 -4.59 3.27 13.12
N ALA A 272 -5.30 2.23 12.69
CA ALA A 272 -4.95 0.85 13.01
C ALA A 272 -3.60 0.45 12.40
N ALA A 273 -3.25 0.93 11.20
CA ALA A 273 -1.92 0.73 10.62
C ALA A 273 -0.83 1.43 11.45
N CYS A 274 -1.09 2.64 11.93
CA CYS A 274 -0.18 3.36 12.83
C CYS A 274 -0.03 2.65 14.18
N LEU A 275 -1.13 2.13 14.75
CA LEU A 275 -1.10 1.31 15.97
C LEU A 275 -0.28 0.04 15.77
N ASN A 276 -0.48 -0.66 14.64
CA ASN A 276 0.27 -1.86 14.30
C ASN A 276 1.78 -1.58 14.23
N ALA A 277 2.17 -0.53 13.49
CA ALA A 277 3.56 -0.08 13.43
C ALA A 277 4.13 0.26 14.82
N ALA A 278 3.37 0.99 15.65
CA ALA A 278 3.81 1.37 16.99
C ALA A 278 4.00 0.15 17.90
N LEU A 279 3.10 -0.84 17.83
CA LEU A 279 3.19 -2.09 18.60
C LEU A 279 4.37 -2.96 18.14
N LEU A 280 4.61 -3.05 16.82
CA LEU A 280 5.78 -3.75 16.27
C LEU A 280 7.08 -3.09 16.72
N TYR A 281 7.15 -1.76 16.62
CA TYR A 281 8.30 -0.97 17.08
C TYR A 281 8.56 -1.18 18.58
N ARG A 282 7.50 -1.12 19.41
CA ARG A 282 7.59 -1.38 20.85
C ARG A 282 8.07 -2.80 21.13
N GLY A 283 7.62 -3.80 20.35
CA GLY A 283 8.05 -5.18 20.47
C GLY A 283 9.54 -5.39 20.20
N LEU A 284 10.09 -4.72 19.17
CA LEU A 284 11.53 -4.78 18.86
C LEU A 284 12.37 -4.04 19.91
N ARG A 285 11.88 -2.93 20.43
CA ARG A 285 12.52 -2.18 21.53
C ARG A 285 12.54 -2.98 22.83
N ALA A 286 11.40 -3.55 23.22
CA ALA A 286 11.25 -4.28 24.49
C ALA A 286 12.14 -5.53 24.57
N ARG A 287 12.47 -6.13 23.42
CA ARG A 287 13.34 -7.29 23.31
C ARG A 287 14.81 -6.92 23.03
N ALA A 288 15.18 -5.64 23.16
CA ALA A 288 16.53 -5.12 22.90
C ALA A 288 17.09 -5.45 21.49
N VAL A 289 16.21 -5.67 20.52
CA VAL A 289 16.55 -6.00 19.13
C VAL A 289 16.88 -4.73 18.35
N PHE A 290 16.20 -3.66 18.72
CA PHE A 290 16.34 -2.35 18.12
C PHE A 290 16.65 -1.33 19.20
N VAL A 291 17.81 -0.71 19.07
CA VAL A 291 18.25 0.45 19.84
C VAL A 291 18.34 1.62 18.86
N PRO A 292 17.52 2.68 19.03
CA PRO A 292 17.53 3.82 18.13
C PRO A 292 18.87 4.55 18.21
N GLN A 293 19.42 4.89 17.05
CA GLN A 293 20.66 5.67 16.99
C GLN A 293 20.40 7.12 17.47
N PRO A 294 21.40 7.82 18.00
CA PRO A 294 21.23 9.23 18.39
C PRO A 294 20.81 10.11 17.20
N GLY A 295 20.25 11.29 17.50
CA GLY A 295 19.91 12.30 16.47
C GLY A 295 18.51 12.19 15.85
N TRP A 296 17.60 11.38 16.41
CA TRP A 296 16.19 11.36 16.00
C TRP A 296 15.49 12.71 16.15
N ALA A 297 15.77 13.46 17.22
CA ALA A 297 15.18 14.78 17.44
C ALA A 297 15.59 15.79 16.34
N ARG A 298 16.89 15.84 16.00
CA ARG A 298 17.40 16.69 14.91
C ARG A 298 16.82 16.28 13.56
N PHE A 299 16.71 14.98 13.31
CA PHE A 299 16.09 14.44 12.10
C PHE A 299 14.61 14.83 11.98
N ALA A 300 13.83 14.64 13.05
CA ALA A 300 12.41 15.01 13.09
C ALA A 300 12.22 16.51 12.88
N PHE A 301 13.05 17.35 13.51
CA PHE A 301 13.01 18.80 13.33
C PHE A 301 13.29 19.22 11.87
N LYS A 302 14.33 18.67 11.25
CA LYS A 302 14.64 18.97 9.84
C LYS A 302 13.53 18.50 8.89
N ILE A 303 12.94 17.33 9.14
CA ILE A 303 11.79 16.85 8.38
C ILE A 303 10.59 17.77 8.57
N ALA A 304 10.30 18.20 9.79
CA ALA A 304 9.18 19.11 10.05
C ALA A 304 9.30 20.41 9.26
N ILE A 305 10.50 21.00 9.18
CA ILE A 305 10.76 22.17 8.33
C ILE A 305 10.51 21.85 6.86
N ALA A 306 11.08 20.75 6.36
CA ALA A 306 10.91 20.36 4.96
C ALA A 306 9.43 20.08 4.60
N LEU A 307 8.66 19.48 5.51
CA LEU A 307 7.22 19.27 5.37
C LEU A 307 6.44 20.59 5.42
N ALA A 308 6.83 21.54 6.26
CA ALA A 308 6.21 22.86 6.30
C ALA A 308 6.40 23.61 4.98
N VAL A 309 7.62 23.58 4.42
CA VAL A 309 7.91 24.17 3.10
C VAL A 309 7.11 23.47 2.00
N LEU A 310 7.13 22.14 1.96
CA LEU A 310 6.34 21.34 1.01
C LEU A 310 4.84 21.67 1.10
N GLY A 311 4.30 21.69 2.32
CA GLY A 311 2.91 22.00 2.59
C GLY A 311 2.53 23.40 2.12
N ALA A 312 3.38 24.39 2.36
CA ALA A 312 3.17 25.76 1.89
C ALA A 312 3.16 25.82 0.35
N VAL A 313 4.16 25.23 -0.32
CA VAL A 313 4.24 25.21 -1.80
C VAL A 313 3.01 24.53 -2.41
N MET A 314 2.59 23.38 -1.86
CA MET A 314 1.40 22.68 -2.35
C MET A 314 0.11 23.43 -2.06
N TRP A 315 -0.02 24.03 -0.87
CA TRP A 315 -1.21 24.79 -0.49
C TRP A 315 -1.42 26.02 -1.38
N PHE A 316 -0.37 26.82 -1.60
CA PHE A 316 -0.44 27.98 -2.48
C PHE A 316 -0.53 27.58 -3.96
N GLY A 317 0.17 26.52 -4.37
CA GLY A 317 0.14 26.01 -5.74
C GLY A 317 -1.21 25.44 -6.16
N LYS A 318 -1.94 24.76 -5.26
CA LYS A 318 -3.24 24.15 -5.59
C LYS A 318 -4.30 25.21 -5.92
N GLY A 319 -4.29 26.36 -5.26
CA GLY A 319 -5.34 27.38 -5.41
C GLY A 319 -6.75 26.91 -4.96
N PRO A 320 -7.82 27.55 -5.44
CA PRO A 320 -9.20 27.22 -5.06
C PRO A 320 -9.63 25.84 -5.57
N ASP A 321 -10.32 25.06 -4.74
CA ASP A 321 -10.79 23.72 -5.08
C ASP A 321 -11.74 23.73 -6.30
N ALA A 322 -12.56 24.78 -6.44
CA ALA A 322 -13.52 24.94 -7.55
C ALA A 322 -12.85 25.06 -8.93
N ALA A 323 -11.60 25.53 -9.02
CA ALA A 323 -10.91 25.62 -10.30
C ALA A 323 -10.65 24.23 -10.90
N TRP A 324 -10.43 23.22 -10.04
CA TRP A 324 -10.10 21.86 -10.46
C TRP A 324 -11.28 21.07 -11.01
N THR A 325 -12.51 21.52 -10.82
CA THR A 325 -13.70 20.83 -11.35
C THR A 325 -14.19 21.40 -12.66
N LEU A 326 -13.72 22.59 -13.06
CA LEU A 326 -14.13 23.30 -14.27
C LEU A 326 -13.14 23.14 -15.43
N ASP A 327 -11.84 23.07 -15.14
CA ASP A 327 -10.79 23.00 -16.18
C ASP A 327 -10.83 21.70 -16.99
N HIS A 328 -10.26 21.65 -18.19
CA HIS A 328 -10.12 20.40 -18.95
C HIS A 328 -9.11 19.41 -18.31
N GLY A 329 -9.27 18.12 -18.56
CA GLY A 329 -8.47 17.05 -17.94
C GLY A 329 -6.94 17.22 -18.14
N TRP A 330 -6.51 17.57 -19.35
CA TRP A 330 -5.09 17.79 -19.65
C TRP A 330 -4.50 19.01 -18.93
N THR A 331 -5.26 20.11 -18.85
CA THR A 331 -4.86 21.30 -18.10
C THR A 331 -4.72 21.00 -16.61
N ARG A 332 -5.64 20.20 -16.04
CA ARG A 332 -5.53 19.72 -14.65
C ARG A 332 -4.27 18.86 -14.47
N ALA A 333 -4.01 17.92 -15.40
CA ALA A 333 -2.84 17.05 -15.34
C ALA A 333 -1.51 17.82 -15.38
N LEU A 334 -1.38 18.79 -16.28
CA LEU A 334 -0.19 19.64 -16.38
C LEU A 334 0.00 20.51 -15.12
N ARG A 335 -1.07 21.14 -14.64
CA ARG A 335 -1.04 21.95 -13.42
C ARG A 335 -0.67 21.13 -12.20
N LEU A 336 -1.29 19.96 -12.04
CA LEU A 336 -0.99 19.02 -10.95
C LEU A 336 0.45 18.52 -11.04
N GLY A 337 0.90 18.13 -12.24
CA GLY A 337 2.28 17.72 -12.49
C GLY A 337 3.28 18.82 -12.11
N GLY A 338 2.99 20.07 -12.49
CA GLY A 338 3.80 21.23 -12.10
C GLY A 338 3.87 21.44 -10.60
N ILE A 339 2.74 21.34 -9.88
CA ILE A 339 2.70 21.48 -8.41
C ILE A 339 3.45 20.35 -7.72
N VAL A 340 3.28 19.11 -8.19
CA VAL A 340 3.98 17.94 -7.63
C VAL A 340 5.49 18.05 -7.85
N LEU A 341 5.93 18.47 -9.04
CA LEU A 341 7.35 18.71 -9.35
C LEU A 341 7.92 19.86 -8.50
N ALA A 342 7.22 20.99 -8.41
CA ALA A 342 7.63 22.12 -7.58
C ALA A 342 7.73 21.73 -6.10
N GLY A 343 6.75 20.97 -5.60
CA GLY A 343 6.76 20.44 -4.24
C GLY A 343 7.92 19.48 -3.99
N ALA A 344 8.16 18.52 -4.90
CA ALA A 344 9.28 17.59 -4.80
C ALA A 344 10.62 18.33 -4.78
N LEU A 345 10.82 19.30 -5.70
CA LEU A 345 12.01 20.13 -5.74
C LEU A 345 12.18 20.94 -4.45
N ALA A 346 11.13 21.58 -3.96
CA ALA A 346 11.17 22.35 -2.72
C ALA A 346 11.51 21.47 -1.50
N TYR A 347 10.92 20.28 -1.42
CA TYR A 347 11.18 19.32 -0.35
C TYR A 347 12.64 18.85 -0.36
N PHE A 348 13.13 18.35 -1.49
CA PHE A 348 14.50 17.85 -1.59
C PHE A 348 15.55 18.97 -1.50
N ALA A 349 15.27 20.16 -2.03
CA ALA A 349 16.15 21.32 -1.86
C ALA A 349 16.24 21.75 -0.38
N THR A 350 15.11 21.75 0.35
CA THR A 350 15.11 22.06 1.78
C THR A 350 15.86 21.01 2.58
N LEU A 351 15.67 19.72 2.29
CA LEU A 351 16.45 18.64 2.92
C LEU A 351 17.95 18.81 2.64
N PHE A 352 18.33 19.12 1.40
CA PHE A 352 19.72 19.34 1.01
C PHE A 352 20.32 20.54 1.75
N ALA A 353 19.60 21.66 1.83
CA ALA A 353 20.01 22.85 2.58
C ALA A 353 20.15 22.58 4.09
N LEU A 354 19.29 21.73 4.66
CA LEU A 354 19.38 21.28 6.05
C LEU A 354 20.47 20.21 6.27
N GLY A 355 21.25 19.88 5.23
CA GLY A 355 22.45 19.04 5.32
C GLY A 355 22.19 17.54 5.13
N PHE A 356 21.04 17.11 4.61
CA PHE A 356 20.88 15.73 4.15
C PHE A 356 21.62 15.52 2.85
N ARG A 357 22.50 14.52 2.79
CA ARG A 357 23.21 14.17 1.56
C ARG A 357 22.65 12.85 1.01
N PRO A 358 22.45 12.71 -0.31
CA PRO A 358 21.99 11.45 -0.91
C PRO A 358 22.87 10.24 -0.54
N ARG A 359 24.17 10.48 -0.28
CA ARG A 359 25.14 9.46 0.16
C ARG A 359 24.82 8.85 1.52
N ASP A 360 24.14 9.58 2.40
CA ASP A 360 23.73 9.08 3.72
C ASP A 360 22.64 7.99 3.60
N PHE A 361 21.98 7.91 2.45
CA PHE A 361 20.90 6.97 2.16
C PHE A 361 21.24 5.95 1.08
N SER A 362 22.42 6.00 0.47
CA SER A 362 22.89 4.97 -0.44
C SER A 362 23.75 3.94 0.32
N ARG A 363 23.12 3.00 1.05
CA ARG A 363 23.82 1.76 1.43
C ARG A 363 23.69 0.77 0.28
N ARG A 364 24.82 0.31 -0.27
CA ARG A 364 24.81 -0.81 -1.23
C ARG A 364 24.21 -2.01 -0.52
N ALA A 365 23.18 -2.62 -1.10
CA ALA A 365 22.70 -3.92 -0.67
C ALA A 365 23.88 -4.90 -0.74
N ALA A 366 24.10 -5.64 0.35
CA ALA A 366 25.23 -6.54 0.50
C ALA A 366 25.03 -7.88 -0.22
#